data_AF-A0A563EG44-F1
#
_entry.id   AF-A0A563EG44-F1
#
_cell.length_a   1.000
_cell.length_b   1.000
_cell.length_c   1.000
_cell.angle_alpha   90.00
_cell.angle_beta   90.00
_cell.angle_gamma   90.00
#
_symmetry.space_group_name_H-M   'P 1'
#
loop_
_entity.id
_entity.type
_entity.pdbx_description
1 polymer ?
#
loop_
_entity_poly.entity_id
_entity_poly.type
_entity_poly.pdbx_seq_one_letter_code
_entity_poly.pdbx_strand_id
1 'polypeptide(L)'
;MTVPGSGDEAVRVAAERAEATRARNLPQFEDMPVQGDTANLRMGANLHDALLAVLPLVGVWRGEGEVVYPTIDGPFKFGQQVTFAHDGRPFLIYEARSWLLNDAGEVIRPAARETGFWRPQPDDTIEVLLSHNTGLLELYYGKPRNQTSWEFSTDAVIRTATAKDVTAAQRLYGIVNNGDLAYVEERAMVGQPMQPHTSAHLKRIAG
;
A
#
# COMPACT_ATOMS: atom_id res chain seq x y z
N MET A 1 -33.67 -20.79 10.53
CA MET A 1 -32.24 -21.13 10.54
C MET A 1 -31.63 -20.51 9.28
N THR A 2 -31.15 -19.28 9.39
CA THR A 2 -30.59 -18.51 8.28
C THR A 2 -29.20 -19.02 7.97
N VAL A 3 -28.98 -19.43 6.71
CA VAL A 3 -27.68 -19.88 6.21
C VAL A 3 -26.74 -18.66 6.17
N PRO A 4 -25.51 -18.73 6.70
CA PRO A 4 -24.55 -17.64 6.57
C PRO A 4 -24.06 -17.50 5.12
N GLY A 5 -24.24 -16.32 4.52
CA GLY A 5 -23.50 -15.80 3.37
C GLY A 5 -23.61 -16.59 2.05
N SER A 6 -24.69 -16.39 1.29
CA SER A 6 -24.76 -16.88 -0.09
C SER A 6 -23.85 -16.05 -1.02
N GLY A 7 -23.39 -16.65 -2.13
CA GLY A 7 -22.60 -15.94 -3.14
C GLY A 7 -23.26 -14.66 -3.66
N ASP A 8 -24.59 -14.63 -3.70
CA ASP A 8 -25.37 -13.45 -4.11
C ASP A 8 -25.22 -12.28 -3.13
N GLU A 9 -25.13 -12.56 -1.83
CA GLU A 9 -24.88 -11.53 -0.81
C GLU A 9 -23.48 -10.93 -0.98
N ALA A 10 -22.47 -11.78 -1.23
CA ALA A 10 -21.10 -11.33 -1.49
C ALA A 10 -21.01 -10.47 -2.76
N VAL A 11 -21.70 -10.86 -3.84
CA VAL A 11 -21.77 -10.10 -5.09
C VAL A 11 -22.45 -8.74 -4.88
N ARG A 12 -23.58 -8.70 -4.16
CA ARG A 12 -24.29 -7.45 -3.87
C ARG A 12 -23.43 -6.49 -3.04
N VAL A 13 -22.80 -6.97 -1.98
CA VAL A 13 -21.91 -6.15 -1.13
C VAL A 13 -20.72 -5.63 -1.94
N ALA A 14 -20.15 -6.44 -2.84
CA ALA A 14 -19.10 -5.99 -3.73
C ALA A 14 -19.57 -4.89 -4.71
N ALA A 15 -20.78 -5.03 -5.25
CA ALA A 15 -21.36 -4.03 -6.15
C ALA A 15 -21.65 -2.69 -5.44
N GLU A 16 -22.22 -2.73 -4.23
CA GLU A 16 -22.48 -1.53 -3.42
C GLU A 16 -21.17 -0.80 -3.07
N ARG A 17 -20.12 -1.53 -2.71
CA ARG A 17 -18.78 -0.95 -2.46
C ARG A 17 -18.20 -0.31 -3.73
N ALA A 18 -18.27 -1.02 -4.86
CA ALA A 18 -17.77 -0.53 -6.13
C ALA A 18 -18.49 0.75 -6.57
N GLU A 19 -19.80 0.86 -6.33
CA GLU A 19 -20.57 2.06 -6.68
C GLU A 19 -20.09 3.30 -5.92
N ALA A 20 -19.70 3.14 -4.65
CA ALA A 20 -19.17 4.25 -3.84
C ALA A 20 -17.76 4.71 -4.25
N THR A 21 -16.93 3.84 -4.83
CA THR A 21 -15.52 4.15 -5.15
C THR A 21 -15.27 4.44 -6.63
N ARG A 22 -16.06 3.87 -7.53
CA ARG A 22 -15.85 3.93 -9.00
C ARG A 22 -15.86 5.32 -9.60
N ALA A 23 -16.53 6.27 -8.95
CA ALA A 23 -16.64 7.66 -9.40
C ALA A 23 -15.54 8.57 -8.80
N ARG A 24 -14.72 8.05 -7.88
CA ARG A 24 -13.70 8.83 -7.17
C ARG A 24 -12.32 8.58 -7.78
N ASN A 25 -11.51 9.64 -7.80
CA ASN A 25 -10.12 9.62 -8.22
C ASN A 25 -9.27 10.57 -7.34
N LEU A 26 -7.98 10.69 -7.64
CA LEU A 26 -7.09 11.67 -7.02
C LEU A 26 -7.50 13.11 -7.39
N PRO A 27 -7.30 14.09 -6.50
CA PRO A 27 -7.38 15.50 -6.87
C PRO A 27 -6.39 15.82 -8.01
N GLN A 28 -6.85 16.55 -9.02
CA GLN A 28 -6.07 16.90 -10.21
C GLN A 28 -5.94 18.41 -10.38
N PHE A 29 -4.87 18.83 -11.05
CA PHE A 29 -4.77 20.15 -11.66
C PHE A 29 -5.16 20.04 -13.13
N GLU A 30 -6.16 20.82 -13.57
CA GLU A 30 -6.77 20.68 -14.91
C GLU A 30 -5.91 21.29 -16.04
N ASP A 31 -4.95 22.14 -15.69
CA ASP A 31 -4.09 22.90 -16.61
C ASP A 31 -2.74 22.20 -16.89
N MET A 32 -2.56 20.97 -16.41
CA MET A 32 -1.35 20.21 -16.67
C MET A 32 -1.20 19.93 -18.18
N PRO A 33 -0.02 20.19 -18.78
CA PRO A 33 0.22 19.94 -20.21
C PRO A 33 0.38 18.45 -20.55
N VAL A 34 0.34 17.59 -19.52
CA VAL A 34 0.40 16.13 -19.61
C VAL A 34 -0.78 15.54 -18.85
N GLN A 35 -1.14 14.30 -19.17
CA GLN A 35 -2.20 13.60 -18.46
C GLN A 35 -1.85 13.45 -16.97
N GLY A 36 -2.80 13.80 -16.11
CA GLY A 36 -2.65 13.67 -14.67
C GLY A 36 -2.71 12.21 -14.20
N ASP A 37 -2.16 11.97 -13.01
CA ASP A 37 -2.11 10.65 -12.40
C ASP A 37 -3.52 10.13 -12.09
N THR A 38 -3.79 8.87 -12.38
CA THR A 38 -5.08 8.25 -12.06
C THR A 38 -4.89 7.08 -11.10
N ALA A 39 -5.70 7.07 -10.04
CA ALA A 39 -5.87 5.92 -9.14
C ALA A 39 -7.17 5.16 -9.46
N ASN A 40 -7.76 5.39 -10.64
CA ASN A 40 -9.00 4.76 -11.06
C ASN A 40 -8.89 4.32 -12.52
N LEU A 41 -8.90 3.01 -12.75
CA LEU A 41 -8.73 2.40 -14.07
C LEU A 41 -9.82 2.75 -15.10
N ARG A 42 -10.89 3.44 -14.69
CA ARG A 42 -11.98 3.93 -15.57
C ARG A 42 -11.77 5.37 -16.02
N MET A 43 -10.71 6.03 -15.56
CA MET A 43 -10.45 7.45 -15.78
C MET A 43 -8.97 7.66 -16.09
N GLY A 44 -8.65 8.70 -16.85
CA GLY A 44 -7.26 9.04 -17.14
C GLY A 44 -6.64 8.14 -18.21
N ALA A 45 -5.34 7.89 -18.11
CA ALA A 45 -4.59 7.15 -19.11
C ALA A 45 -5.04 5.68 -19.12
N ASN A 46 -4.89 4.99 -20.25
CA ASN A 46 -4.98 3.54 -20.24
C ASN A 46 -3.83 2.94 -19.41
N LEU A 47 -4.11 1.88 -18.67
CA LEU A 47 -3.07 1.16 -17.94
C LEU A 47 -2.11 0.49 -18.93
N HIS A 48 -0.81 0.63 -18.69
CA HIS A 48 0.22 -0.04 -19.48
C HIS A 48 0.20 -1.56 -19.23
N ASP A 49 0.37 -2.39 -20.27
CA ASP A 49 0.29 -3.86 -20.15
C ASP A 49 1.30 -4.46 -19.16
N ALA A 50 2.49 -3.87 -19.04
CA ALA A 50 3.48 -4.24 -18.01
C ALA A 50 2.94 -4.17 -16.57
N LEU A 51 1.86 -3.42 -16.32
CA LEU A 51 1.26 -3.24 -14.99
C LEU A 51 0.14 -4.23 -14.68
N LEU A 52 -0.20 -5.16 -15.58
CA LEU A 52 -1.30 -6.11 -15.37
C LEU A 52 -1.13 -6.95 -14.11
N ALA A 53 0.11 -7.31 -13.76
CA ALA A 53 0.41 -8.08 -12.54
C ALA A 53 0.14 -7.30 -11.23
N VAL A 54 0.03 -5.97 -11.28
CA VAL A 54 -0.24 -5.10 -10.13
C VAL A 54 -1.55 -4.32 -10.30
N LEU A 55 -2.35 -4.65 -11.31
CA LEU A 55 -3.63 -4.01 -11.63
C LEU A 55 -4.55 -3.90 -10.40
N PRO A 56 -4.73 -4.94 -9.56
CA PRO A 56 -5.65 -4.84 -8.42
C PRO A 56 -5.25 -3.80 -7.37
N LEU A 57 -3.98 -3.38 -7.33
CA LEU A 57 -3.49 -2.38 -6.37
C LEU A 57 -3.91 -0.96 -6.72
N VAL A 58 -4.09 -0.63 -8.01
CA VAL A 58 -4.44 0.73 -8.48
C VAL A 58 -5.70 1.22 -7.75
N GLY A 59 -5.57 2.30 -7.00
CA GLY A 59 -6.60 2.74 -6.05
C GLY A 59 -6.07 3.63 -4.94
N VAL A 60 -7.01 4.23 -4.20
CA VAL A 60 -6.73 4.84 -2.90
C VAL A 60 -7.33 3.95 -1.82
N TRP A 61 -6.54 3.62 -0.82
CA TRP A 61 -6.84 2.69 0.25
C TRP A 61 -6.74 3.41 1.58
N ARG A 62 -7.69 3.20 2.49
CA ARG A 62 -7.67 3.81 3.82
C ARG A 62 -8.20 2.86 4.87
N GLY A 63 -7.53 2.80 6.01
CA GLY A 63 -7.93 1.96 7.13
C GLY A 63 -6.96 2.10 8.29
N GLU A 64 -6.84 1.03 9.05
CA GLU A 64 -6.07 0.99 10.29
C GLU A 64 -5.11 -0.18 10.28
N GLY A 65 -4.10 -0.08 11.14
CA GLY A 65 -3.09 -1.09 11.35
C GLY A 65 -2.49 -1.00 12.75
N GLU A 66 -1.61 -1.94 13.02
CA GLU A 66 -0.88 -2.04 14.29
C GLU A 66 0.62 -2.06 14.02
N VAL A 67 1.38 -1.36 14.86
CA VAL A 67 2.85 -1.39 14.87
C VAL A 67 3.33 -1.99 16.17
N VAL A 68 4.22 -2.96 16.09
CA VAL A 68 4.85 -3.64 17.23
C VAL A 68 6.35 -3.70 16.99
N TYR A 69 7.14 -3.54 18.06
CA TYR A 69 8.59 -3.81 18.00
C TYR A 69 9.16 -3.93 19.42
N PRO A 70 10.25 -4.69 19.65
CA PRO A 70 10.84 -4.81 20.99
C PRO A 70 11.36 -3.50 21.59
N THR A 71 11.67 -2.51 20.76
CA THR A 71 12.25 -1.22 21.18
C THR A 71 11.21 -0.10 21.29
N ILE A 72 9.92 -0.44 21.35
CA ILE A 72 8.82 0.52 21.57
C ILE A 72 7.92 -0.02 22.68
N ASP A 73 7.26 0.87 23.42
CA ASP A 73 6.57 0.52 24.67
C ASP A 73 5.17 -0.13 24.48
N GLY A 74 4.87 -0.63 23.29
CA GLY A 74 3.63 -1.37 23.06
C GLY A 74 3.39 -1.73 21.60
N PRO A 75 2.33 -2.51 21.32
CA PRO A 75 1.63 -2.33 20.07
C PRO A 75 0.96 -0.94 20.07
N PHE A 76 1.09 -0.18 18.98
CA PHE A 76 0.34 1.05 18.78
C PHE A 76 -0.57 0.91 17.56
N LYS A 77 -1.75 1.53 17.63
CA LYS A 77 -2.64 1.64 16.47
C LYS A 77 -2.27 2.84 15.62
N PHE A 78 -2.41 2.68 14.32
CA PHE A 78 -2.26 3.77 13.37
C PHE A 78 -3.37 3.71 12.32
N GLY A 79 -3.79 4.87 11.84
CA GLY A 79 -4.53 4.97 10.59
C GLY A 79 -3.57 5.20 9.43
N GLN A 80 -3.94 4.76 8.24
CA GLN A 80 -3.11 4.93 7.05
C GLN A 80 -3.97 5.15 5.81
N GLN A 81 -3.44 5.98 4.91
CA GLN A 81 -3.87 6.03 3.52
C GLN A 81 -2.72 5.59 2.63
N VAL A 82 -2.99 4.66 1.71
CA VAL A 82 -2.07 4.22 0.65
C VAL A 82 -2.68 4.58 -0.70
N THR A 83 -1.86 5.10 -1.60
CA THR A 83 -2.24 5.45 -2.97
C THR A 83 -1.36 4.70 -3.94
N PHE A 84 -2.00 4.01 -4.88
CA PHE A 84 -1.37 3.46 -6.08
C PHE A 84 -2.03 4.12 -7.29
N ALA A 85 -1.24 4.86 -8.07
CA ALA A 85 -1.71 5.56 -9.25
C ALA A 85 -0.78 5.33 -10.45
N HIS A 86 -1.19 5.73 -11.63
CA HIS A 86 -0.36 5.67 -12.83
C HIS A 86 -0.69 6.83 -13.77
N ASP A 87 0.21 7.09 -14.71
CA ASP A 87 0.02 8.05 -15.80
C ASP A 87 0.02 7.37 -17.19
N GLY A 88 -0.04 6.03 -17.21
CA GLY A 88 -0.06 5.21 -18.43
C GLY A 88 1.31 4.71 -18.88
N ARG A 89 2.38 5.05 -18.17
CA ARG A 89 3.73 4.49 -18.37
C ARG A 89 3.93 3.21 -17.53
N PRO A 90 5.00 2.42 -17.76
CA PRO A 90 5.20 1.12 -17.08
C PRO A 90 5.73 1.26 -15.64
N PHE A 91 5.04 2.02 -14.80
CA PHE A 91 5.27 2.08 -13.36
C PHE A 91 3.99 2.53 -12.63
N LEU A 92 3.86 2.15 -11.36
CA LEU A 92 2.91 2.80 -10.44
C LEU A 92 3.61 3.86 -9.61
N ILE A 93 2.91 4.96 -9.38
CA ILE A 93 3.21 5.96 -8.36
C ILE A 93 2.64 5.45 -7.05
N TYR A 94 3.47 5.48 -6.01
CA TYR A 94 3.13 4.99 -4.68
C TYR A 94 3.29 6.09 -3.63
N GLU A 95 2.32 6.18 -2.73
CA GLU A 95 2.44 6.97 -1.52
C GLU A 95 1.69 6.32 -0.36
N ALA A 96 2.33 6.21 0.80
CA ALA A 96 1.69 5.87 2.06
C ALA A 96 1.87 6.99 3.09
N ARG A 97 0.76 7.36 3.75
CA ARG A 97 0.72 8.35 4.84
C ARG A 97 0.03 7.73 6.04
N SER A 98 0.74 7.66 7.16
CA SER A 98 0.20 7.16 8.43
C SER A 98 0.01 8.25 9.46
N TRP A 99 -0.84 8.00 10.44
CA TRP A 99 -1.03 8.81 11.65
C TRP A 99 -1.29 7.90 12.85
N LEU A 100 -0.76 8.27 14.03
CA LEU A 100 -0.97 7.49 15.25
C LEU A 100 -2.38 7.72 15.80
N LEU A 101 -2.96 6.67 16.38
CA LEU A 101 -4.27 6.67 17.01
C LEU A 101 -4.15 6.40 18.51
N ASN A 102 -5.05 6.99 19.30
CA ASN A 102 -5.23 6.60 20.69
C ASN A 102 -6.19 5.40 20.81
N ASP A 103 -6.44 4.93 22.03
CA ASP A 103 -7.31 3.78 22.29
C ASP A 103 -8.78 4.01 21.86
N ALA A 104 -9.20 5.28 21.77
CA ALA A 104 -10.51 5.68 21.28
C ALA A 104 -10.60 5.77 19.74
N GLY A 105 -9.50 5.54 19.02
CA GLY A 105 -9.43 5.67 17.56
C GLY A 105 -9.27 7.12 17.07
N GLU A 106 -8.96 8.06 17.95
CA GLU A 106 -8.77 9.46 17.60
C GLU A 106 -7.32 9.71 17.15
N VAL A 107 -7.15 10.63 16.20
CA VAL A 107 -5.83 10.98 15.67
C VAL A 107 -5.01 11.72 16.73
N ILE A 108 -3.86 11.16 17.09
CA ILE A 108 -2.88 11.81 17.96
C ILE A 108 -2.03 12.79 17.14
N ARG A 109 -1.40 12.29 16.07
CA ARG A 109 -0.50 13.08 15.19
C ARG A 109 -0.14 12.33 13.90
N PRO A 110 0.39 13.04 12.87
CA PRO A 110 1.04 12.42 11.73
C PRO A 110 2.19 11.49 12.15
N ALA A 111 2.44 10.46 11.34
CA ALA A 111 3.44 9.41 11.57
C ALA A 111 4.29 9.17 10.31
N ALA A 112 4.60 7.91 10.02
CA ALA A 112 5.43 7.52 8.87
C ALA A 112 4.81 8.00 7.55
N ARG A 113 5.68 8.44 6.63
CA ARG A 113 5.32 8.76 5.25
C ARG A 113 6.40 8.25 4.32
N GLU A 114 5.97 7.58 3.27
CA GLU A 114 6.85 7.05 2.23
C GLU A 114 6.23 7.24 0.85
N THR A 115 7.09 7.36 -0.15
CA THR A 115 6.68 7.55 -1.54
C THR A 115 7.75 7.04 -2.50
N GLY A 116 7.31 6.66 -3.70
CA GLY A 116 8.19 6.28 -4.79
C GLY A 116 7.45 5.51 -5.87
N PHE A 117 8.07 4.46 -6.43
CA PHE A 117 7.59 3.80 -7.64
C PHE A 117 7.62 2.28 -7.56
N TRP A 118 6.62 1.63 -8.16
CA TRP A 118 6.60 0.18 -8.39
C TRP A 118 6.76 -0.09 -9.88
N ARG A 119 7.71 -0.96 -10.24
CA ARG A 119 8.14 -1.18 -11.63
C ARG A 119 8.20 -2.69 -11.93
N PRO A 120 7.10 -3.27 -12.44
CA PRO A 120 7.14 -4.63 -12.97
C PRO A 120 8.10 -4.77 -14.15
N GLN A 121 8.80 -5.90 -14.20
CA GLN A 121 9.77 -6.28 -15.21
C GLN A 121 9.27 -7.48 -16.04
N PRO A 122 9.85 -7.74 -17.23
CA PRO A 122 9.40 -8.83 -18.11
C PRO A 122 9.50 -10.25 -17.52
N ASP A 123 10.25 -10.46 -16.43
CA ASP A 123 10.45 -11.75 -15.76
C ASP A 123 9.58 -11.92 -14.49
N ASP A 124 8.50 -11.14 -14.41
CA ASP A 124 7.58 -11.02 -13.27
C ASP A 124 8.21 -10.45 -11.99
N THR A 125 9.48 -10.04 -12.03
CA THR A 125 10.08 -9.31 -10.91
C THR A 125 9.46 -7.92 -10.83
N ILE A 126 9.18 -7.45 -9.62
CA ILE A 126 8.70 -6.09 -9.36
C ILE A 126 9.75 -5.38 -8.52
N GLU A 127 10.27 -4.27 -9.05
CA GLU A 127 11.16 -3.36 -8.33
C GLU A 127 10.30 -2.34 -7.58
N VAL A 128 10.58 -2.10 -6.30
CA VAL A 128 9.91 -1.06 -5.51
C VAL A 128 10.95 -0.13 -4.93
N LEU A 129 10.90 1.14 -5.33
CA LEU A 129 11.87 2.16 -4.98
C LEU A 129 11.19 3.14 -4.03
N LEU A 130 11.61 3.21 -2.78
CA LEU A 130 10.96 4.03 -1.76
C LEU A 130 11.91 5.05 -1.13
N SER A 131 11.35 6.21 -0.82
CA SER A 131 11.94 7.23 0.03
C SER A 131 11.03 7.47 1.23
N HIS A 132 11.62 7.60 2.42
CA HIS A 132 10.87 7.74 3.67
C HIS A 132 11.18 9.08 4.32
N ASN A 133 10.18 9.68 4.97
CA ASN A 133 10.33 10.93 5.73
C ASN A 133 11.30 10.81 6.90
N THR A 134 11.68 9.60 7.28
CA THR A 134 12.64 9.27 8.35
C THR A 134 14.10 9.23 7.88
N GLY A 135 14.38 9.55 6.61
CA GLY A 135 15.75 9.59 6.06
C GLY A 135 16.25 8.22 5.60
N LEU A 136 15.35 7.35 5.13
CA LEU A 136 15.66 6.06 4.52
C LEU A 136 15.38 6.10 3.01
N LEU A 137 16.18 5.39 2.24
CA LEU A 137 15.84 4.90 0.91
C LEU A 137 15.84 3.37 0.96
N GLU A 138 14.81 2.73 0.42
CA GLU A 138 14.72 1.28 0.36
C GLU A 138 14.46 0.85 -1.09
N LEU A 139 15.27 -0.09 -1.58
CA LEU A 139 15.05 -0.82 -2.82
C LEU A 139 14.57 -2.21 -2.46
N TYR A 140 13.38 -2.58 -2.91
CA TYR A 140 12.87 -3.93 -2.81
C TYR A 140 12.84 -4.61 -4.18
N TYR A 141 13.04 -5.92 -4.16
CA TYR A 141 12.60 -6.81 -5.23
C TYR A 141 11.54 -7.76 -4.69
N GLY A 142 10.61 -8.13 -5.55
CA GLY A 142 9.56 -9.06 -5.20
C GLY A 142 8.89 -9.68 -6.41
N LYS A 143 7.93 -10.57 -6.16
CA LYS A 143 7.12 -11.22 -7.20
C LYS A 143 5.67 -11.41 -6.73
N PRO A 144 4.71 -11.53 -7.66
CA PRO A 144 3.38 -12.04 -7.33
C PRO A 144 3.48 -13.45 -6.73
N ARG A 145 2.76 -13.69 -5.63
CA ARG A 145 2.56 -15.03 -5.05
C ARG A 145 1.36 -15.73 -5.69
N ASN A 146 0.36 -14.94 -6.08
CA ASN A 146 -0.78 -15.30 -6.91
C ASN A 146 -1.31 -14.03 -7.61
N GLN A 147 -2.50 -14.10 -8.20
CA GLN A 147 -3.09 -12.97 -8.95
C GLN A 147 -3.39 -11.72 -8.10
N THR A 148 -3.46 -11.86 -6.78
CA THR A 148 -3.88 -10.78 -5.86
C THR A 148 -3.01 -10.68 -4.61
N SER A 149 -1.80 -11.24 -4.61
CA SER A 149 -0.83 -11.06 -3.52
C SER A 149 0.60 -11.02 -4.02
N TRP A 150 1.44 -10.27 -3.30
CA TRP A 150 2.81 -9.95 -3.70
C TRP A 150 3.73 -9.94 -2.49
N GLU A 151 4.91 -10.50 -2.63
CA GLU A 151 5.92 -10.53 -1.58
C GLU A 151 7.20 -9.84 -2.04
N PHE A 152 7.78 -9.04 -1.15
CA PHE A 152 8.93 -8.19 -1.40
C PHE A 152 9.94 -8.28 -0.27
N SER A 153 11.22 -8.20 -0.60
CA SER A 153 12.31 -8.08 0.37
C SER A 153 13.26 -6.98 -0.07
N THR A 154 13.80 -6.24 0.90
CA THR A 154 14.81 -5.22 0.63
C THR A 154 16.09 -5.86 0.11
N ASP A 155 16.61 -5.34 -0.99
CA ASP A 155 17.96 -5.64 -1.50
C ASP A 155 18.96 -4.58 -1.05
N ALA A 156 18.50 -3.32 -0.94
CA ALA A 156 19.31 -2.25 -0.39
C ALA A 156 18.50 -1.35 0.55
N VAL A 157 19.13 -0.98 1.66
CA VAL A 157 18.68 0.07 2.58
C VAL A 157 19.78 1.12 2.69
N ILE A 158 19.48 2.34 2.29
CA ILE A 158 20.39 3.49 2.40
C ILE A 158 19.84 4.44 3.44
N ARG A 159 20.71 4.96 4.31
CA ARG A 159 20.32 5.76 5.46
C ARG A 159 21.10 7.05 5.52
N THR A 160 20.40 8.13 5.82
CA THR A 160 21.04 9.38 6.29
C THR A 160 21.68 9.17 7.67
N ALA A 161 22.62 10.04 8.04
CA ALA A 161 23.32 9.97 9.32
C ALA A 161 22.40 10.06 10.56
N THR A 162 21.20 10.63 10.42
CA THR A 162 20.23 10.81 11.50
C THR A 162 19.12 9.74 11.52
N ALA A 163 19.08 8.86 10.53
CA ALA A 163 18.04 7.83 10.46
C ALA A 163 18.30 6.70 11.46
N LYS A 164 17.22 6.03 11.89
CA LYS A 164 17.32 4.82 12.71
C LYS A 164 18.14 3.74 12.01
N ASP A 165 18.71 2.84 12.80
CA ASP A 165 19.49 1.72 12.29
C ASP A 165 18.62 0.65 11.64
N VAL A 166 18.17 0.87 10.40
CA VAL A 166 17.39 -0.10 9.61
C VAL A 166 18.32 -0.86 8.67
N THR A 167 18.18 -2.18 8.63
CA THR A 167 19.07 -3.05 7.84
C THR A 167 18.33 -3.91 6.81
N ALA A 168 17.09 -4.31 7.08
CA ALA A 168 16.28 -5.06 6.12
C ALA A 168 14.78 -4.99 6.44
N ALA A 169 13.94 -5.20 5.44
CA ALA A 169 12.50 -5.39 5.61
C ALA A 169 11.94 -6.40 4.60
N GLN A 170 10.81 -7.01 4.96
CA GLN A 170 10.01 -7.89 4.10
C GLN A 170 8.55 -7.47 4.16
N ARG A 171 7.89 -7.41 3.01
CA ARG A 171 6.49 -6.99 2.88
C ARG A 171 5.69 -8.04 2.13
N LEU A 172 4.53 -8.40 2.68
CA LEU A 172 3.53 -9.21 2.01
C LEU A 172 2.25 -8.38 1.87
N TYR A 173 1.84 -8.12 0.63
CA TYR A 173 0.58 -7.46 0.29
C TYR A 173 -0.42 -8.46 -0.26
N GLY A 174 -1.72 -8.24 -0.01
CA GLY A 174 -2.78 -9.03 -0.63
C GLY A 174 -4.12 -8.32 -0.67
N ILE A 175 -4.90 -8.58 -1.72
CA ILE A 175 -6.32 -8.25 -1.75
C ILE A 175 -7.08 -9.37 -1.05
N VAL A 176 -7.79 -9.01 0.02
CA VAL A 176 -8.54 -9.92 0.90
C VAL A 176 -10.00 -9.52 0.97
N ASN A 177 -10.85 -10.35 1.59
CA ASN A 177 -12.25 -10.03 1.91
C ASN A 177 -13.06 -9.44 0.75
N ASN A 178 -12.82 -9.97 -0.46
CA ASN A 178 -13.42 -9.53 -1.72
C ASN A 178 -13.20 -8.03 -2.07
N GLY A 179 -12.05 -7.46 -1.70
CA GLY A 179 -11.63 -6.17 -2.27
C GLY A 179 -10.87 -5.22 -1.36
N ASP A 180 -10.55 -5.60 -0.12
CA ASP A 180 -9.76 -4.79 0.80
C ASP A 180 -8.26 -5.11 0.64
N LEU A 181 -7.39 -4.13 0.84
CA LEU A 181 -5.94 -4.32 0.82
C LEU A 181 -5.45 -4.62 2.23
N ALA A 182 -4.79 -5.75 2.42
CA ALA A 182 -4.08 -6.07 3.65
C ALA A 182 -2.59 -6.18 3.38
N TYR A 183 -1.77 -5.85 4.39
CA TYR A 183 -0.35 -6.16 4.35
C TYR A 183 0.21 -6.51 5.72
N VAL A 184 1.34 -7.22 5.69
CA VAL A 184 2.24 -7.40 6.84
C VAL A 184 3.64 -6.97 6.40
N GLU A 185 4.33 -6.26 7.28
CA GLU A 185 5.73 -5.90 7.13
C GLU A 185 6.52 -6.40 8.34
N GLU A 186 7.61 -7.09 8.04
CA GLU A 186 8.64 -7.46 9.01
C GLU A 186 9.86 -6.55 8.80
N ARG A 187 10.57 -6.23 9.87
CA ARG A 187 11.74 -5.35 9.80
C ARG A 187 12.85 -5.78 10.76
N ALA A 188 14.08 -5.75 10.26
CA ALA A 188 15.31 -5.80 11.06
C ALA A 188 15.82 -4.36 11.25
N MET A 189 15.83 -3.90 12.50
CA MET A 189 16.30 -2.57 12.84
C MET A 189 16.73 -2.45 14.31
N VAL A 190 17.52 -1.44 14.63
CA VAL A 190 17.99 -1.07 15.97
C VAL A 190 18.56 -2.26 16.75
N GLY A 191 19.41 -3.04 16.08
CA GLY A 191 20.07 -4.23 16.62
C GLY A 191 19.18 -5.48 16.74
N GLN A 192 17.91 -5.41 16.32
CA GLN A 192 16.98 -6.53 16.37
C GLN A 192 16.93 -7.30 15.04
N PRO A 193 16.80 -8.64 15.07
CA PRO A 193 16.65 -9.45 13.85
C PRO A 193 15.30 -9.19 13.17
N MET A 194 15.16 -9.71 11.94
CA MET A 194 13.90 -9.67 11.18
C MET A 194 12.76 -10.27 12.01
N GLN A 195 11.69 -9.49 12.20
CA GLN A 195 10.53 -9.88 12.97
C GLN A 195 9.33 -8.98 12.62
N PRO A 196 8.11 -9.33 13.05
CA PRO A 196 6.91 -8.52 12.81
C PRO A 196 7.10 -7.06 13.24
N HIS A 197 6.71 -6.15 12.35
CA HIS A 197 6.79 -4.72 12.61
C HIS A 197 5.46 -4.01 12.42
N THR A 198 4.84 -4.11 11.24
CA THR A 198 3.53 -3.50 11.00
C THR A 198 2.59 -4.46 10.28
N SER A 199 1.30 -4.30 10.50
CA SER A 199 0.26 -4.90 9.67
C SER A 199 -0.88 -3.90 9.51
N ALA A 200 -1.61 -3.95 8.40
CA ALA A 200 -2.77 -3.08 8.19
C ALA A 200 -3.84 -3.75 7.33
N HIS A 201 -5.07 -3.27 7.51
CA HIS A 201 -6.23 -3.63 6.71
C HIS A 201 -6.94 -2.36 6.23
N LEU A 202 -6.93 -2.16 4.92
CA LEU A 202 -7.27 -0.90 4.26
C LEU A 202 -8.42 -1.11 3.27
N LYS A 203 -9.48 -0.32 3.42
CA LYS A 203 -10.61 -0.34 2.50
C LYS A 203 -10.35 0.57 1.32
N ARG A 204 -10.80 0.17 0.13
CA ARG A 204 -10.76 1.04 -1.05
C ARG A 204 -11.68 2.25 -0.85
N ILE A 205 -11.18 3.45 -1.15
CA ILE A 205 -11.95 4.71 -1.11
C ILE A 205 -12.01 5.43 -2.47
N ALA A 206 -11.20 5.01 -3.43
CA ALA A 206 -11.24 5.43 -4.83
C ALA A 206 -10.68 4.33 -5.75
N GLY A 207 -11.17 4.27 -7.00
CA GLY A 207 -10.85 3.23 -7.98
C GLY A 207 -11.88 2.10 -8.02
#